data_AF-P40990-F1
#
_entry.id   AF-P40990-F1
#
_cell.length_a   1.000
_cell.length_b   1.000
_cell.length_c   1.000
_cell.angle_alpha   90.00
_cell.angle_beta   90.00
_cell.angle_gamma   90.00
#
_symmetry.space_group_name_H-M   'P 1'
#
loop_
_entity.id
_entity.type
_entity.pdbx_description
1 polymer ?
#
loop_
_entity_poly.entity_id
_entity_poly.type
_entity_poly.pdbx_seq_one_letter_code
_entity_poly.pdbx_strand_id
1 'polypeptide(L)'
;MQRFVSKFVSTPPVPKKFQEIFPKKRTVNKILFQLDTRLTYHEMYPIFLQVSQNTNEENIPWRKKYPYIRSSDIMQMRNVLITLRTQNKFVHKDLLAMEDKLLNIAAELGNNDAISILSFNVIHEYKKENVKSSYEKDIETANEFIKKLYARNHHLTVKLIGDLFFENKTYDKAEKYYQEFLKLENSTKLAGEVHGKLGEIQIKQVNGFLKAEKSWLSCIELLEIERSSRWYFLLARLYMSSEPMKAKALLENCASIGFKECFKTLGFLELNYFNNYERAKEWFKTGMEIMDLECFFGFFDCCVKEENFKGARDCLESVKKLGNDKDKKTMINVFLESRKDSIKLLDKARL
;
A
#
# COMPACT_ATOMS: atom_id res chain seq x y z
N MET A 1 -49.63 5.26 37.20
CA MET A 1 -48.84 4.99 35.98
C MET A 1 -47.74 6.05 35.84
N GLN A 2 -46.57 5.83 36.43
CA GLN A 2 -45.42 6.70 36.18
C GLN A 2 -44.82 6.30 34.83
N ARG A 3 -45.08 7.11 33.80
CA ARG A 3 -44.37 7.00 32.52
C ARG A 3 -42.89 7.19 32.79
N PHE A 4 -42.11 6.14 32.57
CA PHE A 4 -40.66 6.22 32.50
C PHE A 4 -40.30 7.34 31.52
N VAL A 5 -39.85 8.47 32.07
CA VAL A 5 -39.07 9.44 31.32
C VAL A 5 -37.85 8.65 30.87
N SER A 6 -37.85 8.23 29.60
CA SER A 6 -36.64 7.80 28.94
C SER A 6 -35.70 9.00 29.10
N LYS A 7 -34.77 8.91 30.04
CA LYS A 7 -33.65 9.84 30.10
C LYS A 7 -33.03 9.72 28.71
N PHE A 8 -33.31 10.71 27.87
CA PHE A 8 -32.44 11.10 26.80
C PHE A 8 -31.11 11.36 27.48
N VAL A 9 -30.30 10.29 27.63
CA VAL A 9 -28.87 10.42 27.82
C VAL A 9 -28.48 11.18 26.56
N SER A 10 -28.34 12.48 26.71
CA SER A 10 -27.90 13.36 25.65
C SER A 10 -26.67 12.71 25.07
N THR A 11 -26.75 12.30 23.80
CA THR A 11 -25.55 11.90 23.08
C THR A 11 -24.59 13.07 23.24
N PRO A 12 -23.37 12.87 23.76
CA PRO A 12 -22.42 13.97 23.89
C PRO A 12 -22.31 14.66 22.53
N PRO A 13 -22.26 16.01 22.50
CA PRO A 13 -22.19 16.74 21.25
C PRO A 13 -21.02 16.19 20.42
N VAL A 14 -21.30 15.83 19.17
CA VAL A 14 -20.27 15.31 18.27
C VAL A 14 -19.24 16.43 18.08
N PRO A 15 -17.95 16.22 18.41
CA PRO A 15 -16.94 17.25 18.24
C PRO A 15 -16.87 17.65 16.77
N LYS A 16 -16.83 18.96 16.49
CA LYS A 16 -16.70 19.48 15.12
C LYS A 16 -15.53 18.84 14.38
N LYS A 17 -14.38 18.74 15.07
CA LYS A 17 -13.18 18.08 14.55
C LYS A 17 -13.45 16.64 14.09
N PHE A 18 -14.26 15.86 14.82
CA PHE A 18 -14.61 14.50 14.40
C PHE A 18 -15.49 14.50 13.14
N GLN A 19 -16.46 15.41 13.05
CA GLN A 19 -17.33 15.53 11.87
C GLN A 19 -16.57 15.92 10.60
N GLU A 20 -15.52 16.73 10.74
CA GLU A 20 -14.69 17.19 9.63
C GLU A 20 -13.79 16.07 9.08
N ILE A 21 -13.29 15.18 9.94
CA ILE A 21 -12.32 14.16 9.58
C ILE A 21 -12.97 12.81 9.25
N PHE A 22 -14.09 12.49 9.90
CA PHE A 22 -14.69 11.17 9.77
C PHE A 22 -15.47 11.05 8.46
N PRO A 23 -15.37 9.92 7.73
CA PRO A 23 -16.00 9.79 6.42
C PRO A 23 -17.52 9.92 6.48
N LYS A 24 -18.09 10.46 5.40
CA LYS A 24 -19.54 10.54 5.22
C LYS A 24 -20.17 9.14 5.29
N LYS A 25 -21.37 9.05 5.87
CA LYS A 25 -22.16 7.80 6.01
C LYS A 25 -22.21 6.95 4.74
N ARG A 26 -22.40 7.57 3.56
CA ARG A 26 -22.45 6.87 2.27
C ARG A 26 -21.16 6.09 1.98
N THR A 27 -20.00 6.70 2.24
CA THR A 27 -18.69 6.08 2.06
C THR A 27 -18.50 4.92 3.02
N VAL A 28 -18.82 5.11 4.30
CA VAL A 28 -18.71 4.05 5.31
C VAL A 28 -19.63 2.88 4.97
N ASN A 29 -20.90 3.13 4.63
CA ASN A 29 -21.83 2.07 4.23
C ASN A 29 -21.33 1.25 3.02
N LYS A 30 -20.70 1.89 2.03
CA LYS A 30 -20.09 1.18 0.90
C LYS A 30 -18.99 0.23 1.37
N ILE A 31 -18.13 0.68 2.28
CA ILE A 31 -17.05 -0.15 2.83
C ILE A 31 -17.61 -1.27 3.71
N LEU A 32 -18.60 -1.00 4.55
CA LEU A 32 -19.25 -2.02 5.39
C LEU A 32 -19.85 -3.14 4.53
N PHE A 33 -20.48 -2.79 3.41
CA PHE A 33 -20.96 -3.77 2.43
C PHE A 33 -19.83 -4.58 1.80
N GLN A 34 -18.73 -3.93 1.39
CA GLN A 34 -17.57 -4.62 0.82
C GLN A 34 -16.87 -5.58 1.80
N LEU A 35 -16.92 -5.27 3.08
CA LEU A 35 -16.34 -6.06 4.16
C LEU A 35 -17.31 -7.10 4.75
N ASP A 36 -18.54 -7.17 4.23
CA ASP A 36 -19.61 -8.03 4.72
C ASP A 36 -19.77 -7.99 6.25
N THR A 37 -19.83 -6.77 6.80
CA THR A 37 -19.85 -6.59 8.25
C THR A 37 -21.22 -6.89 8.85
N ARG A 38 -21.23 -7.49 10.04
CA ARG A 38 -22.47 -7.76 10.79
C ARG A 38 -23.14 -6.50 11.33
N LEU A 39 -22.35 -5.53 11.78
CA LEU A 39 -22.86 -4.30 12.39
C LEU A 39 -23.13 -3.22 11.34
N THR A 40 -24.20 -2.46 11.58
CA THR A 40 -24.55 -1.32 10.73
C THR A 40 -23.76 -0.06 11.10
N TYR A 41 -23.75 0.93 10.21
CA TYR A 41 -23.19 2.25 10.50
C TYR A 41 -23.76 2.87 11.78
N HIS A 42 -25.06 2.70 12.03
CA HIS A 42 -25.72 3.28 13.21
C HIS A 42 -25.23 2.65 14.53
N GLU A 43 -24.75 1.40 14.48
CA GLU A 43 -24.19 0.70 15.63
C GLU A 43 -22.69 1.01 15.80
N MET A 44 -21.93 1.08 14.70
CA MET A 44 -20.49 1.37 14.75
C MET A 44 -20.16 2.85 15.02
N TYR A 45 -20.96 3.79 14.51
CA TYR A 45 -20.68 5.23 14.59
C TYR A 45 -20.51 5.75 16.04
N PRO A 46 -21.39 5.41 17.01
CA PRO A 46 -21.19 5.81 18.40
C PRO A 46 -19.87 5.30 19.00
N ILE A 47 -19.39 4.14 18.56
CA ILE A 47 -18.15 3.54 19.04
C ILE A 47 -16.95 4.26 18.43
N PHE A 48 -16.97 4.54 17.12
CA PHE A 48 -15.95 5.39 16.49
C PHE A 48 -15.85 6.75 17.19
N LEU A 49 -17.00 7.37 17.50
CA LEU A 49 -17.04 8.63 18.22
C LEU A 49 -16.39 8.51 19.60
N GLN A 50 -16.73 7.49 20.39
CA GLN A 50 -16.14 7.28 21.72
C GLN A 50 -14.64 7.00 21.66
N VAL A 51 -14.18 6.17 20.71
CA VAL A 51 -12.75 5.84 20.54
C VAL A 51 -11.95 7.08 20.13
N SER A 52 -12.54 7.97 19.33
CA SER A 52 -11.89 9.24 18.97
C SER A 52 -11.74 10.20 20.15
N GLN A 53 -12.66 10.17 21.12
CA GLN A 53 -12.70 11.08 22.27
C GLN A 53 -11.90 10.57 23.47
N ASN A 54 -11.94 9.27 23.75
CA ASN A 54 -11.38 8.72 24.98
C ASN A 54 -9.85 8.61 24.92
N THR A 55 -9.18 9.07 25.98
CA THR A 55 -7.74 8.84 26.20
C THR A 55 -7.44 7.54 26.92
N ASN A 56 -8.39 6.99 27.69
CA ASN A 56 -8.16 5.82 28.54
C ASN A 56 -9.00 4.62 28.06
N GLU A 57 -8.35 3.49 27.79
CA GLU A 57 -8.93 2.25 27.23
C GLU A 57 -9.88 1.54 28.22
N GLU A 58 -9.67 1.70 29.52
CA GLU A 58 -10.38 0.90 30.55
C GLU A 58 -11.85 1.27 30.78
N ASN A 59 -12.29 2.46 30.35
CA ASN A 59 -13.61 3.00 30.72
C ASN A 59 -14.50 3.33 29.52
N ILE A 60 -14.54 2.47 28.50
CA ILE A 60 -15.35 2.75 27.30
C ILE A 60 -16.83 2.38 27.53
N PRO A 61 -17.75 3.36 27.61
CA PRO A 61 -19.13 3.12 28.04
C PRO A 61 -19.94 2.22 27.09
N TRP A 62 -19.53 2.08 25.83
CA TRP A 62 -20.23 1.26 24.86
C TRP A 62 -20.31 -0.21 25.24
N ARG A 63 -19.35 -0.77 26.02
CA ARG A 63 -19.38 -2.19 26.40
C ARG A 63 -20.64 -2.58 27.18
N LYS A 64 -21.09 -1.69 28.09
CA LYS A 64 -22.34 -1.89 28.84
C LYS A 64 -23.58 -1.70 27.96
N LYS A 65 -23.51 -0.78 27.00
CA LYS A 65 -24.63 -0.42 26.12
C LYS A 65 -24.82 -1.43 24.97
N TYR A 66 -23.76 -2.05 24.50
CA TYR A 66 -23.74 -2.97 23.36
C TYR A 66 -22.98 -4.27 23.72
N PRO A 67 -23.52 -5.10 24.63
CA PRO A 67 -22.83 -6.30 25.13
C PRO A 67 -22.67 -7.39 24.07
N TYR A 68 -23.38 -7.30 22.94
CA TYR A 68 -23.33 -8.24 21.83
C TYR A 68 -22.17 -7.98 20.84
N ILE A 69 -21.40 -6.91 21.06
CA ILE A 69 -20.26 -6.56 20.23
C ILE A 69 -19.05 -7.38 20.64
N ARG A 70 -18.46 -8.05 19.66
CA ARG A 70 -17.35 -8.99 19.81
C ARG A 70 -16.04 -8.34 19.41
N SER A 71 -14.94 -8.96 19.82
CA SER A 71 -13.58 -8.53 19.46
C SER A 71 -13.37 -8.50 17.92
N SER A 72 -14.01 -9.42 17.20
CA SER A 72 -14.03 -9.43 15.73
C SER A 72 -14.76 -8.24 15.10
N ASP A 73 -15.82 -7.73 15.73
CA ASP A 73 -16.54 -6.55 15.21
C ASP A 73 -15.67 -5.28 15.36
N ILE A 74 -14.86 -5.19 16.43
CA ILE A 74 -13.89 -4.11 16.62
C ILE A 74 -12.78 -4.19 15.55
N MET A 75 -12.33 -5.39 15.19
CA MET A 75 -11.42 -5.57 14.05
C MET A 75 -12.07 -5.16 12.72
N GLN A 76 -13.35 -5.44 12.50
CA GLN A 76 -14.07 -4.96 11.31
C GLN A 76 -14.12 -3.42 11.28
N MET A 77 -14.36 -2.76 12.42
CA MET A 77 -14.29 -1.30 12.51
C MET A 77 -12.91 -0.76 12.16
N ARG A 78 -11.84 -1.40 12.63
CA ARG A 78 -10.46 -1.06 12.24
C ARG A 78 -10.26 -1.22 10.73
N ASN A 79 -10.75 -2.32 10.15
CA ASN A 79 -10.64 -2.60 8.72
C ASN A 79 -11.39 -1.59 7.85
N VAL A 80 -12.47 -0.97 8.35
CA VAL A 80 -13.13 0.16 7.68
C VAL A 80 -12.16 1.34 7.51
N LEU A 81 -11.46 1.72 8.57
CA LEU A 81 -10.49 2.83 8.55
C LEU A 81 -9.28 2.51 7.65
N ILE A 82 -8.76 1.28 7.72
CA ILE A 82 -7.67 0.82 6.83
C ILE A 82 -8.11 0.88 5.36
N THR A 83 -9.31 0.42 5.06
CA THR A 83 -9.85 0.41 3.69
C THR A 83 -10.01 1.83 3.16
N LEU A 84 -10.53 2.73 4.00
CA LEU A 84 -10.60 4.16 3.68
C LEU A 84 -9.21 4.76 3.39
N ARG A 85 -8.24 4.52 4.27
CA ARG A 85 -6.86 5.01 4.09
C ARG A 85 -6.21 4.48 2.81
N THR A 86 -6.46 3.21 2.50
CA THR A 86 -5.95 2.55 1.28
C THR A 86 -6.58 3.13 0.02
N GLN A 87 -7.90 3.32 -0.01
CA GLN A 87 -8.63 3.87 -1.15
C GLN A 87 -8.31 5.35 -1.38
N ASN A 88 -8.20 6.14 -0.32
CA ASN A 88 -7.94 7.59 -0.42
C ASN A 88 -6.46 7.92 -0.64
N LYS A 89 -5.55 6.97 -0.40
CA LYS A 89 -4.09 7.18 -0.42
C LYS A 89 -3.61 8.33 0.48
N PHE A 90 -4.39 8.67 1.50
CA PHE A 90 -4.13 9.76 2.43
C PHE A 90 -4.23 9.26 3.87
N VAL A 91 -3.27 9.66 4.71
CA VAL A 91 -3.20 9.26 6.12
C VAL A 91 -3.59 10.44 6.99
N HIS A 92 -4.81 10.42 7.52
CA HIS A 92 -5.22 11.38 8.54
C HIS A 92 -4.74 10.91 9.92
N LYS A 93 -3.91 11.71 10.61
CA LYS A 93 -3.28 11.34 11.90
C LYS A 93 -4.29 10.85 12.94
N ASP A 94 -5.42 11.55 13.09
CA ASP A 94 -6.44 11.17 14.08
C ASP A 94 -7.16 9.86 13.71
N LEU A 95 -7.34 9.55 12.43
CA LEU A 95 -7.95 8.27 12.01
C LEU A 95 -6.97 7.12 12.19
N LEU A 96 -5.66 7.36 11.94
CA LEU A 96 -4.63 6.38 12.23
C LEU A 96 -4.56 6.07 13.74
N ALA A 97 -4.60 7.10 14.60
CA ALA A 97 -4.66 6.90 16.04
C ALA A 97 -5.92 6.10 16.47
N MET A 98 -7.05 6.26 15.76
CA MET A 98 -8.22 5.44 15.99
C MET A 98 -8.03 3.98 15.52
N GLU A 99 -7.35 3.74 14.39
CA GLU A 99 -6.98 2.38 13.93
C GLU A 99 -6.21 1.64 15.02
N ASP A 100 -5.25 2.32 15.66
CA ASP A 100 -4.39 1.75 16.70
C ASP A 100 -5.16 1.50 18.00
N LYS A 101 -6.00 2.46 18.44
CA LYS A 101 -6.86 2.24 19.62
C LYS A 101 -7.84 1.08 19.42
N LEU A 102 -8.45 0.97 18.24
CA LEU A 102 -9.34 -0.16 17.93
C LEU A 102 -8.57 -1.49 17.96
N LEU A 103 -7.31 -1.51 17.53
CA LEU A 103 -6.45 -2.68 17.60
C LEU A 103 -6.20 -3.11 19.06
N ASN A 104 -5.84 -2.18 19.93
CA ASN A 104 -5.63 -2.44 21.37
C ASN A 104 -6.90 -3.00 22.02
N ILE A 105 -8.04 -2.32 21.81
CA ILE A 105 -9.34 -2.76 22.35
C ILE A 105 -9.69 -4.17 21.86
N ALA A 106 -9.44 -4.49 20.59
CA ALA A 106 -9.69 -5.82 20.06
C ALA A 106 -8.79 -6.88 20.73
N ALA A 107 -7.52 -6.56 20.98
CA ALA A 107 -6.59 -7.45 21.65
C ALA A 107 -6.95 -7.69 23.12
N GLU A 108 -7.35 -6.65 23.86
CA GLU A 108 -7.88 -6.76 25.23
C GLU A 108 -9.12 -7.66 25.30
N LEU A 109 -9.94 -7.64 24.25
CA LEU A 109 -11.11 -8.52 24.10
C LEU A 109 -10.74 -9.93 23.62
N GLY A 110 -9.46 -10.28 23.55
CA GLY A 110 -8.96 -11.60 23.19
C GLY A 110 -9.00 -11.92 21.70
N ASN A 111 -9.00 -10.91 20.82
CA ASN A 111 -8.89 -11.16 19.38
C ASN A 111 -7.47 -11.60 19.01
N ASN A 112 -7.32 -12.83 18.49
CA ASN A 112 -6.02 -13.39 18.13
C ASN A 112 -5.33 -12.64 16.98
N ASP A 113 -6.05 -12.07 16.01
CA ASP A 113 -5.45 -11.25 14.95
C ASP A 113 -4.85 -9.98 15.54
N ALA A 114 -5.60 -9.30 16.41
CA ALA A 114 -5.13 -8.09 17.07
C ALA A 114 -3.89 -8.36 17.94
N ILE A 115 -3.92 -9.43 18.75
CA ILE A 115 -2.78 -9.86 19.57
C ILE A 115 -1.57 -10.17 18.68
N SER A 116 -1.79 -10.85 17.55
CA SER A 116 -0.71 -11.16 16.61
C SER A 116 -0.10 -9.89 16.03
N ILE A 117 -0.91 -8.95 15.54
CA ILE A 117 -0.41 -7.69 14.95
C ILE A 117 0.38 -6.88 15.99
N LEU A 118 -0.15 -6.71 17.20
CA LEU A 118 0.53 -5.99 18.28
C LEU A 118 1.85 -6.66 18.66
N SER A 119 1.88 -7.99 18.77
CA SER A 119 3.11 -8.73 19.09
C SER A 119 4.22 -8.48 18.05
N PHE A 120 3.87 -8.44 16.76
CA PHE A 120 4.83 -8.12 15.70
C PHE A 120 5.22 -6.64 15.68
N ASN A 121 4.30 -5.71 15.98
CA ASN A 121 4.62 -4.29 16.11
C ASN A 121 5.70 -4.05 17.17
N VAL A 122 5.56 -4.67 18.35
CA VAL A 122 6.57 -4.59 19.43
C VAL A 122 7.94 -5.08 18.96
N ILE A 123 7.98 -6.19 18.21
CA ILE A 123 9.24 -6.72 17.64
C ILE A 123 9.85 -5.75 16.63
N HIS A 124 9.04 -5.12 15.77
CA HIS A 124 9.51 -4.14 14.79
C HIS A 124 10.04 -2.86 15.46
N GLU A 125 9.35 -2.35 16.48
CA GLU A 125 9.77 -1.18 17.25
C GLU A 125 11.12 -1.42 17.93
N TYR A 126 11.29 -2.58 18.59
CA TYR A 126 12.56 -2.97 19.19
C TYR A 126 13.72 -2.97 18.20
N LYS A 127 13.51 -3.54 17.00
CA LYS A 127 14.53 -3.57 15.93
C LYS A 127 14.89 -2.18 15.42
N LYS A 128 13.94 -1.24 15.40
CA LYS A 128 14.15 0.12 14.90
C LYS A 128 14.88 1.00 15.90
N GLU A 129 14.54 0.91 17.17
CA GLU A 129 15.02 1.86 18.18
C GLU A 129 16.34 1.45 18.85
N ASN A 130 16.80 0.19 18.70
CA ASN A 130 17.95 -0.35 19.44
C ASN A 130 17.85 -0.14 20.97
N VAL A 131 16.64 0.10 21.52
CA VAL A 131 16.41 0.39 22.94
C VAL A 131 16.32 -0.92 23.71
N LYS A 132 17.38 -1.23 24.47
CA LYS A 132 17.54 -2.56 25.07
C LYS A 132 16.73 -2.80 26.35
N SER A 133 16.71 -1.88 27.33
CA SER A 133 16.31 -2.30 28.69
C SER A 133 14.82 -2.17 29.04
N SER A 134 14.06 -1.25 28.45
CA SER A 134 12.64 -1.07 28.81
C SER A 134 11.68 -2.02 28.10
N TYR A 135 12.11 -2.58 26.96
CA TYR A 135 11.27 -3.40 26.07
C TYR A 135 11.45 -4.92 26.25
N GLU A 136 12.41 -5.39 27.05
CA GLU A 136 12.70 -6.85 27.18
C GLU A 136 11.45 -7.64 27.60
N LYS A 137 10.71 -7.17 28.61
CA LYS A 137 9.49 -7.83 29.08
C LYS A 137 8.39 -7.85 28.02
N ASP A 138 8.25 -6.77 27.26
CA ASP A 138 7.23 -6.67 26.21
C ASP A 138 7.57 -7.61 25.04
N ILE A 139 8.85 -7.75 24.71
CA ILE A 139 9.34 -8.68 23.69
C ILE A 139 9.18 -10.13 24.14
N GLU A 140 9.48 -10.45 25.39
CA GLU A 140 9.25 -11.78 25.96
C GLU A 140 7.76 -12.16 25.87
N THR A 141 6.89 -11.23 26.27
CA THR A 141 5.44 -11.38 26.20
C THR A 141 4.95 -11.55 24.75
N ALA A 142 5.41 -10.70 23.83
CA ALA A 142 5.09 -10.79 22.40
C ALA A 142 5.53 -12.13 21.81
N ASN A 143 6.75 -12.59 22.13
CA ASN A 143 7.24 -13.90 21.68
C ASN A 143 6.44 -15.06 22.27
N GLU A 144 5.99 -14.96 23.52
CA GLU A 144 5.11 -15.97 24.12
C GLU A 144 3.77 -16.04 23.40
N PHE A 145 3.15 -14.90 23.08
CA PHE A 145 1.92 -14.86 22.29
C PHE A 145 2.12 -15.43 20.89
N ILE A 146 3.19 -15.06 20.19
CA ILE A 146 3.51 -15.60 18.86
C ILE A 146 3.67 -17.12 18.92
N LYS A 147 4.39 -17.66 19.91
CA LYS A 147 4.54 -19.11 20.09
C LYS A 147 3.19 -19.80 20.33
N LYS A 148 2.35 -19.25 21.22
CA LYS A 148 1.01 -19.80 21.52
C LYS A 148 0.09 -19.78 20.29
N LEU A 149 0.12 -18.68 19.52
CA LEU A 149 -0.69 -18.53 18.32
C LEU A 149 -0.20 -19.42 17.17
N TYR A 150 1.12 -19.51 16.98
CA TYR A 150 1.72 -20.41 16.00
C TYR A 150 1.40 -21.87 16.30
N ALA A 151 1.50 -22.30 17.56
CA ALA A 151 1.13 -23.66 17.98
C ALA A 151 -0.35 -24.01 17.73
N ARG A 152 -1.22 -23.00 17.58
CA ARG A 152 -2.64 -23.15 17.23
C ARG A 152 -2.91 -23.04 15.73
N ASN A 153 -1.87 -23.00 14.89
CA ASN A 153 -1.96 -22.73 13.46
C ASN A 153 -2.75 -21.46 13.13
N HIS A 154 -2.55 -20.39 13.92
CA HIS A 154 -3.19 -19.12 13.66
C HIS A 154 -2.66 -18.49 12.37
N HIS A 155 -3.49 -18.50 11.31
CA HIS A 155 -3.11 -18.13 9.95
C HIS A 155 -2.38 -16.78 9.87
N LEU A 156 -2.92 -15.70 10.46
CA LEU A 156 -2.26 -14.40 10.40
C LEU A 156 -0.88 -14.40 11.08
N THR A 157 -0.71 -15.14 12.18
CA THR A 157 0.61 -15.29 12.83
C THR A 157 1.60 -15.98 11.92
N VAL A 158 1.21 -17.06 11.24
CA VAL A 158 2.06 -17.76 10.26
C VAL A 158 2.49 -16.82 9.13
N LYS A 159 1.55 -16.03 8.60
CA LYS A 159 1.83 -15.01 7.58
C LYS A 159 2.82 -13.96 8.05
N LEU A 160 2.64 -13.44 9.26
CA LEU A 160 3.50 -12.40 9.85
C LEU A 160 4.91 -12.93 10.17
N ILE A 161 5.06 -14.21 10.55
CA ILE A 161 6.37 -14.85 10.64
C ILE A 161 7.06 -14.84 9.26
N GLY A 162 6.34 -15.19 8.20
CA GLY A 162 6.85 -15.12 6.82
C GLY A 162 7.28 -13.71 6.43
N ASP A 163 6.46 -12.70 6.74
CA ASP A 163 6.75 -11.28 6.51
C ASP A 163 8.03 -10.83 7.21
N LEU A 164 8.20 -11.22 8.48
CA LEU A 164 9.41 -10.92 9.24
C LEU A 164 10.67 -11.50 8.59
N PHE A 165 10.61 -12.74 8.09
CA PHE A 165 11.74 -13.35 7.37
C PHE A 165 11.98 -12.72 5.99
N PHE A 166 10.92 -12.27 5.31
CA PHE A 166 11.01 -11.58 4.03
C PHE A 166 11.74 -10.23 4.18
N GLU A 167 11.38 -9.46 5.21
CA GLU A 167 12.01 -8.18 5.54
C GLU A 167 13.49 -8.34 5.91
N ASN A 168 13.83 -9.40 6.63
CA ASN A 168 15.23 -9.74 6.95
C ASN A 168 15.99 -10.37 5.76
N LYS A 169 15.38 -10.42 4.55
CA LYS A 169 15.95 -11.00 3.32
C LYS A 169 16.32 -12.49 3.41
N THR A 170 15.77 -13.20 4.38
CA THR A 170 15.93 -14.66 4.55
C THR A 170 14.83 -15.39 3.77
N TYR A 171 14.97 -15.41 2.45
CA TYR A 171 13.89 -15.80 1.54
C TYR A 171 13.45 -17.26 1.64
N ASP A 172 14.37 -18.21 1.90
CA ASP A 172 14.01 -19.63 2.02
C ASP A 172 13.06 -19.88 3.20
N LYS A 173 13.28 -19.19 4.32
CA LYS A 173 12.39 -19.26 5.49
C LYS A 173 11.07 -18.57 5.20
N ALA A 174 11.11 -17.39 4.59
CA ALA A 174 9.89 -16.66 4.22
C ALA A 174 8.99 -17.51 3.31
N GLU A 175 9.56 -18.13 2.27
CA GLU A 175 8.84 -19.02 1.38
C GLU A 175 8.20 -20.19 2.13
N LYS A 176 8.93 -20.85 3.04
CA LYS A 176 8.38 -21.94 3.85
C LYS A 176 7.13 -21.51 4.63
N TYR A 177 7.19 -20.38 5.34
CA TYR A 177 6.06 -19.90 6.14
C TYR A 177 4.90 -19.41 5.28
N TYR A 178 5.17 -18.80 4.12
CA TYR A 178 4.13 -18.46 3.16
C TYR A 178 3.42 -19.69 2.58
N GLN A 179 4.15 -20.76 2.27
CA GLN A 179 3.55 -22.02 1.86
C GLN A 179 2.74 -22.67 2.98
N GLU A 180 3.17 -22.55 4.24
CA GLU A 180 2.40 -23.00 5.41
C GLU A 180 1.11 -22.20 5.58
N PHE A 181 1.18 -20.87 5.44
CA PHE A 181 0.01 -20.00 5.45
C PHE A 181 -1.00 -20.39 4.37
N LEU A 182 -0.55 -20.60 3.13
CA LEU A 182 -1.43 -20.95 2.01
C LEU A 182 -2.10 -22.32 2.17
N LYS A 183 -1.62 -23.19 3.07
CA LYS A 183 -2.34 -24.43 3.45
C LYS A 183 -3.51 -24.16 4.40
N LEU A 184 -3.43 -23.08 5.18
CA LEU A 184 -4.49 -22.66 6.10
C LEU A 184 -5.54 -21.81 5.39
N GLU A 185 -5.11 -20.94 4.48
CA GLU A 185 -5.96 -19.97 3.79
C GLU A 185 -5.39 -19.62 2.41
N ASN A 186 -6.12 -19.93 1.34
CA ASN A 186 -5.63 -19.75 -0.04
C ASN A 186 -6.53 -18.89 -0.95
N SER A 187 -7.71 -18.47 -0.48
CA SER A 187 -8.72 -17.82 -1.31
C SER A 187 -9.19 -16.48 -0.74
N THR A 188 -8.30 -15.75 -0.05
CA THR A 188 -8.61 -14.49 0.61
C THR A 188 -7.63 -13.39 0.23
N LYS A 189 -7.94 -12.16 0.64
CA LYS A 189 -7.06 -11.00 0.42
C LYS A 189 -5.67 -11.21 1.03
N LEU A 190 -5.58 -11.84 2.21
CA LEU A 190 -4.29 -12.17 2.83
C LEU A 190 -3.51 -13.18 1.99
N ALA A 191 -4.18 -14.19 1.42
CA ALA A 191 -3.56 -15.10 0.46
C ALA A 191 -3.06 -14.38 -0.79
N GLY A 192 -3.80 -13.40 -1.30
CA GLY A 192 -3.35 -12.52 -2.38
C GLY A 192 -2.03 -11.80 -2.04
N GLU A 193 -1.91 -11.20 -0.85
CA GLU A 193 -0.65 -10.56 -0.42
C GLU A 193 0.51 -11.56 -0.35
N VAL A 194 0.25 -12.76 0.17
CA VAL A 194 1.23 -13.83 0.30
C VAL A 194 1.69 -14.32 -1.06
N HIS A 195 0.76 -14.51 -2.00
CA HIS A 195 1.07 -14.82 -3.40
C HIS A 195 1.95 -13.73 -4.03
N GLY A 196 1.64 -12.46 -3.80
CA GLY A 196 2.45 -11.34 -4.26
C GLY A 196 3.91 -11.42 -3.79
N LYS A 197 4.11 -11.61 -2.47
CA LYS A 197 5.44 -11.72 -1.86
C LYS A 197 6.18 -13.00 -2.25
N LEU A 198 5.47 -14.11 -2.41
CA LEU A 198 6.04 -15.36 -2.94
C LEU A 198 6.59 -15.15 -4.35
N GLY A 199 5.89 -14.43 -5.22
CA GLY A 199 6.41 -14.12 -6.56
C GLY A 199 7.69 -13.28 -6.52
N GLU A 200 7.81 -12.34 -5.57
CA GLU A 200 9.04 -11.57 -5.36
C GLU A 200 10.23 -12.39 -4.84
N ILE A 201 9.97 -13.48 -4.11
CA ILE A 201 11.00 -14.46 -3.74
C ILE A 201 11.37 -15.30 -4.96
N GLN A 202 10.35 -15.87 -5.61
CA GLN A 202 10.51 -16.85 -6.68
C GLN A 202 11.26 -16.28 -7.88
N ILE A 203 11.02 -15.02 -8.26
CA ILE A 203 11.71 -14.40 -9.39
C ILE A 203 13.24 -14.32 -9.22
N LYS A 204 13.73 -14.41 -7.96
CA LYS A 204 15.17 -14.41 -7.64
C LYS A 204 15.78 -15.82 -7.71
N GLN A 205 14.96 -16.86 -7.83
CA GLN A 205 15.40 -18.25 -7.97
C GLN A 205 15.78 -18.57 -9.41
N VAL A 206 16.63 -19.58 -9.60
CA VAL A 206 16.94 -20.12 -10.92
C VAL A 206 15.66 -20.60 -11.59
N ASN A 207 15.41 -20.16 -12.83
CA ASN A 207 14.18 -20.46 -13.59
C ASN A 207 12.89 -20.07 -12.84
N GLY A 208 12.96 -19.06 -11.98
CA GLY A 208 11.88 -18.59 -11.13
C GLY A 208 10.73 -17.87 -11.85
N PHE A 209 10.90 -17.55 -13.13
CA PHE A 209 9.96 -16.78 -13.96
C PHE A 209 8.53 -17.33 -13.89
N LEU A 210 8.33 -18.62 -14.24
CA LEU A 210 6.99 -19.22 -14.32
C LEU A 210 6.31 -19.32 -12.95
N LYS A 211 7.10 -19.55 -11.90
CA LYS A 211 6.58 -19.58 -10.52
C LYS A 211 6.13 -18.19 -10.09
N ALA A 212 6.96 -17.17 -10.34
CA ALA A 212 6.65 -15.79 -10.01
C ALA A 212 5.43 -15.28 -10.77
N GLU A 213 5.34 -15.57 -12.07
CA GLU A 213 4.18 -15.26 -12.90
C GLU A 213 2.90 -15.83 -12.30
N LYS A 214 2.87 -17.14 -12.03
CA LYS A 214 1.71 -17.81 -11.43
C LYS A 214 1.32 -17.17 -10.11
N SER A 215 2.29 -16.88 -9.24
CA SER A 215 2.05 -16.24 -7.95
C SER A 215 1.50 -14.82 -8.10
N TRP A 216 2.02 -14.02 -9.02
CA TRP A 216 1.48 -12.67 -9.25
C TRP A 216 0.11 -12.67 -9.91
N LEU A 217 -0.20 -13.63 -10.79
CA LEU A 217 -1.55 -13.82 -11.33
C LEU A 217 -2.56 -14.14 -10.21
N SER A 218 -2.24 -15.08 -9.33
CA SER A 218 -3.09 -15.38 -8.16
C SER A 218 -3.24 -14.16 -7.23
N CYS A 219 -2.18 -13.36 -7.08
CA CYS A 219 -2.22 -12.15 -6.27
C CYS A 219 -3.24 -11.13 -6.82
N ILE A 220 -3.21 -10.83 -8.12
CA ILE A 220 -4.08 -9.81 -8.71
C ILE A 220 -5.53 -10.28 -8.87
N GLU A 221 -5.75 -11.60 -8.90
CA GLU A 221 -7.09 -12.18 -8.88
C GLU A 221 -7.77 -12.01 -7.50
N LEU A 222 -6.99 -12.09 -6.41
CA LEU A 222 -7.48 -12.04 -5.03
C LEU A 222 -7.52 -10.64 -4.40
N LEU A 223 -6.83 -9.66 -4.99
CA LEU A 223 -6.68 -8.32 -4.42
C LEU A 223 -7.14 -7.22 -5.36
N GLU A 224 -7.85 -6.23 -4.79
CA GLU A 224 -8.12 -4.96 -5.48
C GLU A 224 -6.83 -4.24 -5.89
N ILE A 225 -6.90 -3.50 -7.00
CA ILE A 225 -5.74 -2.87 -7.64
C ILE A 225 -5.02 -1.87 -6.72
N GLU A 226 -5.72 -1.21 -5.82
CA GLU A 226 -5.14 -0.30 -4.84
C GLU A 226 -4.14 -0.99 -3.91
N ARG A 227 -4.37 -2.28 -3.62
CA ARG A 227 -3.49 -3.12 -2.79
C ARG A 227 -2.48 -3.90 -3.63
N SER A 228 -2.78 -4.20 -4.89
CA SER A 228 -1.96 -5.08 -5.72
C SER A 228 -1.14 -4.38 -6.81
N SER A 229 -1.21 -3.05 -6.90
CA SER A 229 -0.49 -2.25 -7.92
C SER A 229 1.00 -2.58 -8.07
N ARG A 230 1.71 -2.83 -6.96
CA ARG A 230 3.11 -3.28 -7.01
C ARG A 230 3.27 -4.57 -7.82
N TRP A 231 2.39 -5.55 -7.63
CA TRP A 231 2.49 -6.84 -8.31
C TRP A 231 1.94 -6.80 -9.73
N TYR A 232 0.94 -5.96 -10.02
CA TYR A 232 0.61 -5.63 -11.41
C TYR A 232 1.82 -5.05 -12.16
N PHE A 233 2.55 -4.11 -11.53
CA PHE A 233 3.75 -3.53 -12.13
C PHE A 233 4.86 -4.57 -12.33
N LEU A 234 5.13 -5.42 -11.34
CA LEU A 234 6.14 -6.47 -11.46
C LEU A 234 5.77 -7.51 -12.54
N LEU A 235 4.50 -7.91 -12.61
CA LEU A 235 4.00 -8.79 -13.66
C LEU A 235 4.10 -8.13 -15.04
N ALA A 236 3.81 -6.83 -15.14
CA ALA A 236 3.99 -6.11 -16.40
C ALA A 236 5.45 -6.10 -16.84
N ARG A 237 6.39 -5.86 -15.91
CA ARG A 237 7.83 -5.92 -16.17
C ARG A 237 8.27 -7.29 -16.68
N LEU A 238 7.64 -8.35 -16.18
CA LEU A 238 7.87 -9.71 -16.64
C LEU A 238 7.52 -9.89 -18.11
N TYR A 239 6.44 -9.25 -18.57
CA TYR A 239 5.93 -9.34 -19.94
C TYR A 239 6.51 -8.31 -20.92
N MET A 240 7.32 -7.35 -20.47
CA MET A 240 7.79 -6.24 -21.30
C MET A 240 8.44 -6.69 -22.62
N SER A 241 9.22 -7.77 -22.60
CA SER A 241 9.93 -8.28 -23.78
C SER A 241 9.18 -9.37 -24.55
N SER A 242 8.35 -10.17 -23.88
CA SER A 242 7.66 -11.32 -24.48
C SER A 242 6.25 -10.98 -24.96
N GLU A 243 5.50 -10.20 -24.18
CA GLU A 243 4.09 -9.90 -24.42
C GLU A 243 3.77 -8.42 -24.14
N PRO A 244 4.34 -7.48 -24.90
CA PRO A 244 4.27 -6.04 -24.61
C PRO A 244 2.85 -5.47 -24.60
N MET A 245 1.89 -6.07 -25.31
CA MET A 245 0.48 -5.68 -25.21
C MET A 245 -0.13 -6.03 -23.83
N LYS A 246 0.21 -7.20 -23.27
CA LYS A 246 -0.19 -7.57 -21.91
C LYS A 246 0.50 -6.66 -20.89
N ALA A 247 1.81 -6.41 -21.08
CA ALA A 247 2.56 -5.50 -20.23
C ALA A 247 1.91 -4.11 -20.19
N LYS A 248 1.55 -3.56 -21.36
CA LYS A 248 0.85 -2.28 -21.48
C LYS A 248 -0.46 -2.26 -20.70
N ALA A 249 -1.33 -3.25 -20.88
CA ALA A 249 -2.62 -3.29 -20.18
C ALA A 249 -2.45 -3.32 -18.64
N LEU A 250 -1.49 -4.10 -18.13
CA LEU A 250 -1.18 -4.14 -16.69
C LEU A 250 -0.62 -2.82 -16.16
N LEU A 251 0.24 -2.16 -16.94
CA LEU A 251 0.80 -0.85 -16.58
C LEU A 251 -0.26 0.25 -16.61
N GLU A 252 -1.16 0.26 -17.59
CA GLU A 252 -2.25 1.23 -17.68
C GLU A 252 -3.21 1.09 -16.49
N ASN A 253 -3.51 -0.15 -16.10
CA ASN A 253 -4.27 -0.43 -14.87
C ASN A 253 -3.56 0.16 -13.63
N CYS A 254 -2.26 -0.05 -13.48
CA CYS A 254 -1.49 0.56 -12.37
C CYS A 254 -1.47 2.10 -12.43
N ALA A 255 -1.29 2.66 -13.64
CA ALA A 255 -1.25 4.09 -13.85
C ALA A 255 -2.59 4.75 -13.50
N SER A 256 -3.72 4.04 -13.70
CA SER A 256 -5.07 4.54 -13.36
C SER A 256 -5.23 4.88 -11.87
N ILE A 257 -4.47 4.23 -10.99
CA ILE A 257 -4.45 4.56 -9.56
C ILE A 257 -3.30 5.52 -9.20
N GLY A 258 -2.49 5.97 -10.14
CA GLY A 258 -1.33 6.83 -9.90
C GLY A 258 -0.10 6.09 -9.34
N PHE A 259 0.12 4.82 -9.70
CA PHE A 259 1.37 4.13 -9.38
C PHE A 259 2.52 4.72 -10.21
N LYS A 260 3.36 5.53 -9.57
CA LYS A 260 4.31 6.44 -10.23
C LYS A 260 5.31 5.74 -11.17
N GLU A 261 5.78 4.55 -10.82
CA GLU A 261 6.79 3.82 -11.60
C GLU A 261 6.26 3.40 -12.99
N CYS A 262 4.94 3.39 -13.19
CA CYS A 262 4.33 3.07 -14.47
C CYS A 262 4.53 4.16 -15.52
N PHE A 263 4.59 5.44 -15.15
CA PHE A 263 4.60 6.54 -16.13
C PHE A 263 5.83 6.47 -17.04
N LYS A 264 7.04 6.35 -16.46
CA LYS A 264 8.26 6.17 -17.26
C LYS A 264 8.23 4.87 -18.06
N THR A 265 7.72 3.79 -17.47
CA THR A 265 7.72 2.46 -18.09
C THR A 265 6.79 2.43 -19.30
N LEU A 266 5.59 3.02 -19.18
CA LEU A 266 4.65 3.22 -20.28
C LEU A 266 5.22 4.14 -21.35
N GLY A 267 5.82 5.27 -20.96
CA GLY A 267 6.45 6.18 -21.90
C GLY A 267 7.53 5.49 -22.74
N PHE A 268 8.43 4.74 -22.12
CA PHE A 268 9.47 4.00 -22.83
C PHE A 268 8.92 2.82 -23.64
N LEU A 269 7.83 2.18 -23.20
CA LEU A 269 7.17 1.12 -23.96
C LEU A 269 6.54 1.68 -25.26
N GLU A 270 5.81 2.79 -25.16
CA GLU A 270 5.22 3.48 -26.30
C GLU A 270 6.30 4.02 -27.25
N LEU A 271 7.36 4.62 -26.71
CA LEU A 271 8.48 5.16 -27.48
C LEU A 271 9.24 4.07 -28.24
N ASN A 272 9.68 3.01 -27.55
CA ASN A 272 10.66 2.07 -28.12
C ASN A 272 10.01 0.89 -28.84
N TYR A 273 8.86 0.40 -28.34
CA TYR A 273 8.22 -0.79 -28.91
C TYR A 273 7.12 -0.42 -29.89
N PHE A 274 6.23 0.51 -29.52
CA PHE A 274 5.10 0.90 -30.35
C PHE A 274 5.38 2.07 -31.31
N ASN A 275 6.52 2.76 -31.16
CA ASN A 275 6.86 4.00 -31.89
C ASN A 275 5.73 5.06 -31.84
N ASN A 276 4.97 5.10 -30.74
CA ASN A 276 3.88 6.04 -30.54
C ASN A 276 4.38 7.24 -29.71
N TYR A 277 5.05 8.18 -30.39
CA TYR A 277 5.69 9.32 -29.74
C TYR A 277 4.70 10.28 -29.07
N GLU A 278 3.52 10.47 -29.66
CA GLU A 278 2.46 11.30 -29.08
C GLU A 278 2.01 10.75 -27.73
N ARG A 279 1.68 9.45 -27.67
CA ARG A 279 1.25 8.80 -26.43
C ARG A 279 2.39 8.69 -25.41
N ALA A 280 3.62 8.44 -25.88
CA ALA A 280 4.80 8.42 -25.02
C ALA A 280 5.01 9.78 -24.31
N LYS A 281 4.87 10.90 -25.04
CA LYS A 281 4.96 12.25 -24.44
C LYS A 281 3.94 12.46 -23.33
N GLU A 282 2.69 12.02 -23.51
CA GLU A 282 1.67 12.18 -22.47
C GLU A 282 2.06 11.46 -21.17
N TRP A 283 2.54 10.22 -21.27
CA TRP A 283 3.05 9.49 -20.10
C TRP A 283 4.27 10.15 -19.47
N PHE A 284 5.20 10.64 -20.29
CA PHE A 284 6.37 11.34 -19.78
C PHE A 284 5.99 12.67 -19.11
N LYS A 285 5.06 13.46 -19.66
CA LYS A 285 4.55 14.69 -19.03
C LYS A 285 3.96 14.42 -17.65
N THR A 286 3.14 13.37 -17.50
CA THR A 286 2.60 12.98 -16.17
C THR A 286 3.73 12.65 -15.19
N GLY A 287 4.79 11.96 -15.64
CA GLY A 287 5.96 11.72 -14.79
C GLY A 287 6.79 12.98 -14.49
N MET A 288 6.85 13.94 -15.42
CA MET A 288 7.52 15.22 -15.22
C MET A 288 6.80 16.08 -14.16
N GLU A 289 5.47 16.00 -14.06
CA GLU A 289 4.70 16.70 -13.01
C GLU A 289 5.11 16.27 -11.59
N ILE A 290 5.56 15.01 -11.42
CA ILE A 290 6.09 14.47 -10.16
C ILE A 290 7.63 14.51 -10.11
N MET A 291 8.26 15.25 -11.03
CA MET A 291 9.71 15.45 -11.11
C MET A 291 10.54 14.17 -11.31
N ASP A 292 9.97 13.14 -11.95
CA ASP A 292 10.70 11.94 -12.35
C ASP A 292 11.68 12.28 -13.48
N LEU A 293 12.97 12.21 -13.18
CA LEU A 293 14.06 12.63 -14.06
C LEU A 293 14.10 11.83 -15.36
N GLU A 294 13.84 10.52 -15.31
CA GLU A 294 13.88 9.66 -16.51
C GLU A 294 12.77 10.02 -17.50
N CYS A 295 11.64 10.56 -17.01
CA CYS A 295 10.57 11.05 -17.88
C CYS A 295 10.99 12.29 -18.67
N PHE A 296 11.83 13.17 -18.13
CA PHE A 296 12.39 14.27 -18.92
C PHE A 296 13.28 13.74 -20.06
N PHE A 297 14.07 12.68 -19.80
CA PHE A 297 14.92 12.07 -20.83
C PHE A 297 14.07 11.46 -21.95
N GLY A 298 13.03 10.72 -21.58
CA GLY A 298 12.09 10.14 -22.55
C GLY A 298 11.33 11.21 -23.34
N PHE A 299 10.89 12.30 -22.70
CA PHE A 299 10.23 13.42 -23.37
C PHE A 299 11.15 14.09 -24.40
N PHE A 300 12.42 14.32 -24.03
CA PHE A 300 13.42 14.83 -24.96
C PHE A 300 13.59 13.90 -26.17
N ASP A 301 13.74 12.59 -25.93
CA ASP A 301 13.91 11.60 -26.98
C ASP A 301 12.68 11.59 -27.93
N CYS A 302 11.46 11.72 -27.41
CA CYS A 302 10.24 11.89 -28.22
C CYS A 302 10.28 13.16 -29.08
N CYS A 303 10.61 14.31 -28.50
CA CYS A 303 10.65 15.57 -29.24
C CYS A 303 11.68 15.55 -30.38
N VAL A 304 12.84 14.92 -30.17
CA VAL A 304 13.85 14.75 -31.22
C VAL A 304 13.32 13.84 -32.35
N LYS A 305 12.63 12.75 -32.02
CA LYS A 305 12.06 11.82 -33.01
C LYS A 305 10.95 12.43 -33.86
N GLU A 306 10.19 13.36 -33.30
CA GLU A 306 9.14 14.11 -34.00
C GLU A 306 9.66 15.41 -34.65
N GLU A 307 10.96 15.68 -34.62
CA GLU A 307 11.57 16.93 -35.11
C GLU A 307 11.04 18.21 -34.43
N ASN A 308 10.41 18.07 -33.25
CA ASN A 308 10.02 19.20 -32.41
C ASN A 308 11.23 19.74 -31.62
N PHE A 309 12.13 20.39 -32.33
CA PHE A 309 13.38 20.89 -31.77
C PHE A 309 13.18 21.98 -30.71
N LYS A 310 12.07 22.74 -30.78
CA LYS A 310 11.73 23.70 -29.72
C LYS A 310 11.44 22.99 -28.40
N GLY A 311 10.54 22.00 -28.41
CA GLY A 311 10.20 21.21 -27.22
C GLY A 311 11.42 20.47 -26.66
N ALA A 312 12.29 19.94 -27.52
CA ALA A 312 13.53 19.29 -27.09
C ALA A 312 14.48 20.26 -26.38
N ARG A 313 14.61 21.50 -26.86
CA ARG A 313 15.45 22.53 -26.19
C ARG A 313 14.88 22.95 -24.85
N ASP A 314 13.59 23.24 -24.78
CA ASP A 314 12.92 23.63 -23.53
C ASP A 314 13.05 22.53 -22.47
N CYS A 315 12.94 21.26 -22.89
CA CYS A 315 13.18 20.10 -22.04
C CYS A 315 14.64 20.03 -21.56
N LEU A 316 15.62 20.18 -22.48
CA LEU A 316 17.04 20.13 -22.17
C LEU A 316 17.44 21.23 -21.17
N GLU A 317 16.90 22.44 -21.31
CA GLU A 317 17.10 23.51 -20.33
C GLU A 317 16.53 23.16 -18.95
N SER A 318 15.35 22.54 -18.92
CA SER A 318 14.73 22.07 -17.69
C SER A 318 15.58 20.99 -17.01
N VAL A 319 16.09 20.02 -17.77
CA VAL A 319 17.02 18.98 -17.28
C VAL A 319 18.28 19.61 -16.69
N LYS A 320 18.89 20.59 -17.36
CA LYS A 320 20.09 21.29 -16.86
C LYS A 320 19.82 22.01 -15.52
N LYS A 321 18.64 22.63 -15.36
CA LYS A 321 18.24 23.29 -14.10
C LYS A 321 18.07 22.29 -12.95
N LEU A 322 17.65 21.05 -13.22
CA LEU A 322 17.55 19.98 -12.22
C LEU A 322 18.92 19.44 -11.76
N GLY A 323 19.99 19.70 -12.51
CA GLY A 323 21.35 19.24 -12.18
C GLY A 323 22.01 19.93 -10.99
N ASN A 324 21.34 20.91 -10.38
CA ASN A 324 21.79 21.51 -9.11
C ASN A 324 21.66 20.53 -7.92
N ASP A 325 20.85 19.49 -8.07
CA ASP A 325 20.74 18.39 -7.12
C ASP A 325 21.89 17.38 -7.33
N LYS A 326 22.68 17.14 -6.27
CA LYS A 326 23.85 16.25 -6.29
C LYS A 326 23.46 14.83 -6.71
N ASP A 327 22.30 14.35 -6.30
CA ASP A 327 21.86 12.97 -6.54
C ASP A 327 21.46 12.74 -8.01
N LYS A 328 21.03 13.81 -8.70
CA LYS A 328 20.58 13.77 -10.11
C LYS A 328 21.73 14.01 -11.09
N LYS A 329 22.80 14.67 -10.66
CA LYS A 329 23.91 15.11 -11.52
C LYS A 329 24.55 13.97 -12.31
N THR A 330 24.75 12.81 -11.69
CA THR A 330 25.34 11.64 -12.37
C THR A 330 24.48 11.14 -13.51
N MET A 331 23.16 10.98 -13.30
CA MET A 331 22.23 10.55 -14.34
C MET A 331 22.13 11.57 -15.47
N ILE A 332 22.10 12.87 -15.15
CA ILE A 332 22.07 13.94 -16.14
C ILE A 332 23.34 13.92 -17.01
N ASN A 333 24.52 13.74 -16.43
CA ASN A 333 25.76 13.65 -17.20
C ASN A 333 25.75 12.45 -18.16
N VAL A 334 25.28 11.28 -17.71
CA VAL A 334 25.12 10.09 -18.56
C VAL A 334 24.14 10.35 -19.70
N PHE A 335 23.02 11.03 -19.41
CA PHE A 335 22.05 11.44 -20.43
C PHE A 335 22.68 12.39 -21.46
N LEU A 336 23.34 13.47 -21.02
CA LEU A 336 23.96 14.44 -21.91
C LEU A 336 25.04 13.79 -22.80
N GLU A 337 25.84 12.89 -22.23
CA GLU A 337 26.87 12.14 -22.95
C GLU A 337 26.26 11.25 -24.02
N SER A 338 25.26 10.45 -23.65
CA SER A 338 24.62 9.49 -24.56
C SER A 338 23.77 10.15 -25.65
N ARG A 339 23.32 11.40 -25.46
CA ARG A 339 22.50 12.17 -26.42
C ARG A 339 23.28 13.27 -27.13
N LYS A 340 24.62 13.25 -27.06
CA LYS A 340 25.50 14.25 -27.67
C LYS A 340 25.15 14.59 -29.11
N ASP A 341 24.86 13.57 -29.93
CA ASP A 341 24.59 13.80 -31.35
C ASP A 341 23.22 14.43 -31.58
N SER A 342 22.19 14.01 -30.83
CA SER A 342 20.88 14.67 -30.82
C SER A 342 20.98 16.13 -30.36
N ILE A 343 21.82 16.41 -29.35
CA ILE A 343 22.04 17.77 -28.87
C ILE A 343 22.75 18.63 -29.93
N LYS A 344 23.77 18.09 -30.62
CA LYS A 344 24.41 18.79 -31.75
C LYS A 344 23.44 19.10 -32.88
N LEU A 345 22.47 18.22 -33.15
CA LEU A 345 21.41 18.48 -34.14
C LEU A 345 20.53 19.67 -33.72
N LEU A 346 20.21 19.80 -32.43
CA LEU A 346 19.46 20.95 -31.91
C LEU A 346 20.22 22.26 -32.07
N ASP A 347 21.55 22.24 -31.91
CA ASP A 347 22.39 23.43 -32.10
C ASP A 347 22.45 23.83 -33.59
N LYS A 348 22.48 22.85 -34.51
CA LYS A 348 22.45 23.10 -35.96
C LYS A 348 21.11 23.65 -36.43
N ALA A 349 19.99 23.12 -35.94
CA ALA A 349 18.63 23.57 -36.27
C ALA A 349 18.28 24.95 -35.67
N ARG A 350 19.26 25.68 -35.12
CA ARG A 350 19.14 27.07 -34.64
C ARG A 350 19.54 28.07 -35.73
N LEU A 351 20.29 27.62 -36.74
CA LEU A 351 20.64 28.31 -37.98
C LEU A 351 19.61 27.98 -39.05
#